data_AF-A0A2Z6QSN0-F1
#
_entry.id   AF-A0A2Z6QSN0-F1
#
_cell.length_a   1.000
_cell.length_b   1.000
_cell.length_c   1.000
_cell.angle_alpha   90.00
_cell.angle_beta   90.00
_cell.angle_gamma   90.00
#
_symmetry.space_group_name_H-M   'P 1'
#
loop_
_entity.id
_entity.type
_entity.pdbx_description
1 polymer ?
#
loop_
_entity_poly.entity_id
_entity_poly.type
_entity_poly.pdbx_seq_one_letter_code
_entity_poly.pdbx_strand_id
1 'polypeptide(L)'
;MPTIRYELIATAISRARTLIDYNIQKNVHDYYEYLRQTILDDNTLPEDEKTEAKRIIDKDYDRDKIRYNSGTRRICENCNPNCLAISFCEYCIQNYLEENFLNWASGNNEIDILIRNCQIKMQGPDVTVEWIPWYNLQNIRYLTQGGFSEIYIADWIGGPYIEWNSKKQQLERIEVYGVQNFVVKVALKN
;
A
#
# COMPACT_ATOMS: atom_id res chain seq x y z
N MET A 1 13.25 -3.93 -23.92
CA MET A 1 12.53 -3.09 -22.94
C MET A 1 13.56 -2.52 -21.99
N PRO A 2 13.55 -1.20 -21.70
CA PRO A 2 14.38 -0.66 -20.65
C PRO A 2 13.98 -1.31 -19.32
N THR A 3 14.97 -1.72 -18.53
CA THR A 3 14.72 -2.21 -17.17
C THR A 3 14.59 -0.99 -16.27
N ILE A 4 13.37 -0.74 -15.75
CA ILE A 4 13.10 0.35 -14.80
C ILE A 4 14.02 0.22 -13.58
N ARG A 5 14.78 1.27 -13.26
CA ARG A 5 15.71 1.30 -12.12
C ARG A 5 15.03 1.87 -10.88
N TYR A 6 14.33 1.01 -10.13
CA TYR A 6 13.59 1.41 -8.93
C TYR A 6 14.45 2.09 -7.85
N GLU A 7 15.72 1.73 -7.71
CA GLU A 7 16.65 2.39 -6.77
C GLU A 7 16.91 3.86 -7.13
N LEU A 8 17.02 4.17 -8.42
CA LEU A 8 17.20 5.55 -8.89
C LEU A 8 15.92 6.36 -8.74
N ILE A 9 14.77 5.77 -9.04
CA ILE A 9 13.46 6.40 -8.77
C ILE A 9 13.33 6.74 -7.28
N ALA A 10 13.59 5.77 -6.39
CA ALA A 10 13.52 5.99 -4.94
C ALA A 10 14.49 7.09 -4.49
N THR A 11 15.70 7.12 -5.05
CA THR A 11 16.69 8.16 -4.78
C THR A 11 16.23 9.54 -5.23
N ALA A 12 15.68 9.65 -6.45
CA ALA A 12 15.17 10.91 -6.99
C ALA A 12 14.00 11.44 -6.17
N ILE A 13 13.03 10.58 -5.82
CA ILE A 13 11.90 10.94 -4.94
C ILE A 13 12.40 11.37 -3.56
N SER A 14 13.35 10.64 -2.97
CA SER A 14 13.94 11.02 -1.68
C SER A 14 14.63 12.38 -1.74
N ARG A 15 15.40 12.65 -2.79
CA ARG A 15 16.04 13.95 -3.00
C ARG A 15 15.02 15.07 -3.14
N ALA A 16 13.98 14.87 -3.95
CA ALA A 16 12.89 15.84 -4.09
C ALA A 16 12.23 16.15 -2.74
N ARG A 17 11.98 15.13 -1.90
CA ARG A 17 11.44 15.30 -0.54
C ARG A 17 12.35 16.11 0.38
N THR A 18 13.68 15.95 0.28
CA THR A 18 14.63 16.71 1.11
C THR A 18 14.74 18.20 0.73
N LEU A 19 14.32 18.57 -0.48
CA LEU A 19 14.39 19.95 -0.98
C LEU A 19 13.13 20.78 -0.64
N ILE A 20 12.18 20.19 0.09
CA ILE A 20 10.91 20.82 0.39
C ILE A 20 11.10 21.96 1.40
N ASP A 21 10.52 23.11 1.06
CA ASP A 21 10.42 24.25 1.96
C ASP A 21 8.98 24.35 2.46
N TYR A 22 8.77 23.97 3.72
CA TYR A 22 7.45 24.04 4.36
C TYR A 22 6.88 25.45 4.46
N ASN A 23 7.68 26.51 4.25
CA ASN A 23 7.17 27.87 4.14
C ASN A 23 6.49 28.14 2.78
N ILE A 24 6.87 27.38 1.74
CA ILE A 24 6.33 27.46 0.38
C ILE A 24 5.24 26.40 0.18
N GLN A 25 5.53 25.12 0.45
CA GLN A 25 4.57 24.01 0.34
C GLN A 25 3.73 23.88 1.61
N LYS A 26 2.75 24.78 1.76
CA LYS A 26 1.99 24.95 3.02
C LYS A 26 0.96 23.86 3.29
N ASN A 27 0.54 23.13 2.26
CA ASN A 27 -0.46 22.08 2.40
C ASN A 27 -0.06 20.82 1.60
N VAL A 28 -0.77 19.71 1.87
CA VAL A 28 -0.48 18.41 1.27
C VAL A 28 -0.57 18.43 -0.27
N HIS A 29 -1.48 19.22 -0.85
CA HIS A 29 -1.64 19.31 -2.30
C HIS A 29 -0.44 20.01 -2.94
N ASP A 30 -0.01 21.16 -2.38
CA ASP A 30 1.17 21.89 -2.84
C ASP A 30 2.44 21.04 -2.75
N TYR A 31 2.55 20.24 -1.68
CA TYR A 31 3.65 19.29 -1.47
C TYR A 31 3.73 18.26 -2.61
N TYR A 32 2.62 17.61 -2.96
CA TYR A 32 2.64 16.57 -4.00
C TYR A 32 2.76 17.15 -5.41
N GLU A 33 2.23 18.35 -5.68
CA GLU A 33 2.48 19.06 -6.93
C GLU A 33 3.96 19.40 -7.10
N TYR A 34 4.61 19.92 -6.05
CA TYR A 34 6.05 20.19 -6.08
C TYR A 34 6.87 18.93 -6.36
N LEU A 35 6.55 17.81 -5.71
CA LEU A 35 7.23 16.54 -5.95
C LEU A 35 7.09 16.08 -7.41
N ARG A 36 5.89 16.17 -7.99
CA ARG A 36 5.66 15.80 -9.40
C ARG A 36 6.51 16.66 -10.32
N GLN A 37 6.51 17.98 -10.15
CA GLN A 37 7.30 18.88 -10.99
C GLN A 37 8.79 18.62 -10.87
N THR A 38 9.29 18.42 -9.64
CA THR A 38 10.70 18.13 -9.40
C THR A 38 11.16 16.85 -10.12
N ILE A 39 10.32 15.81 -10.14
CA ILE A 39 10.61 14.58 -10.88
C ILE A 39 10.54 14.77 -12.39
N LEU A 40 9.57 15.54 -12.88
CA LEU A 40 9.45 15.85 -14.32
C LEU A 40 10.67 16.63 -14.83
N ASP A 41 11.21 17.52 -14.01
CA ASP A 41 12.40 18.33 -14.33
C ASP A 41 13.73 17.57 -14.13
N ASP A 42 13.71 16.38 -13.53
CA ASP A 42 14.92 15.58 -13.28
C ASP A 42 15.43 14.93 -14.58
N ASN A 43 16.47 15.53 -15.16
CA ASN A 43 17.11 15.03 -16.38
C ASN A 43 17.91 13.72 -16.19
N THR A 44 18.07 13.23 -14.97
CA THR A 44 18.74 11.94 -14.69
C THR A 44 17.83 10.74 -14.87
N LEU A 45 16.51 10.96 -14.88
CA LEU A 45 15.51 9.93 -15.12
C LEU A 45 15.03 9.96 -16.59
N PRO A 46 15.01 8.82 -17.31
CA PRO A 46 14.27 8.66 -18.56
C PRO A 46 12.75 8.72 -18.32
N GLU A 47 11.99 8.90 -19.40
CA GLU A 47 10.54 9.19 -19.34
C GLU A 47 9.70 8.07 -18.72
N ASP A 48 10.08 6.81 -18.96
CA ASP A 48 9.45 5.64 -18.35
C ASP A 48 9.69 5.60 -16.83
N GLU A 49 10.89 5.94 -16.36
CA GLU A 49 11.19 6.05 -14.93
C GLU A 49 10.49 7.25 -14.28
N LYS A 50 10.37 8.39 -14.97
CA LYS A 50 9.57 9.54 -14.51
C LYS A 50 8.10 9.16 -14.36
N THR A 51 7.57 8.38 -15.31
CA THR A 51 6.19 7.89 -15.27
C THR A 51 5.96 7.00 -14.05
N GLU A 52 6.86 6.06 -13.77
CA GLU A 52 6.76 5.20 -12.60
C GLU A 52 6.96 5.96 -11.28
N ALA A 53 7.89 6.93 -11.25
CA ALA A 53 8.09 7.80 -10.10
C ALA A 53 6.82 8.62 -9.78
N LYS A 54 6.17 9.18 -10.81
CA LYS A 54 4.90 9.88 -10.68
C LYS A 54 3.81 8.95 -10.16
N ARG A 55 3.75 7.70 -10.65
CA ARG A 55 2.80 6.69 -10.17
C ARG A 55 2.94 6.43 -8.68
N ILE A 56 4.18 6.29 -8.17
CA ILE A 56 4.47 6.11 -6.74
C ILE A 56 4.02 7.35 -5.95
N ILE A 57 4.36 8.54 -6.42
CA ILE A 57 3.95 9.82 -5.79
C ILE A 57 2.42 9.95 -5.75
N ASP A 58 1.73 9.56 -6.82
CA ASP A 58 0.27 9.60 -6.92
C ASP A 58 -0.41 8.64 -5.92
N LYS A 59 0.16 7.45 -5.69
CA LYS A 59 -0.33 6.53 -4.66
C LYS A 59 -0.17 7.10 -3.24
N ASP A 60 1.00 7.68 -2.95
CA ASP A 60 1.25 8.35 -1.67
C ASP A 60 0.28 9.54 -1.46
N TYR A 61 0.02 10.30 -2.53
CA TYR A 61 -0.92 11.41 -2.50
C TYR A 61 -2.35 10.95 -2.22
N ASP A 62 -2.82 9.91 -2.90
CA ASP A 62 -4.16 9.36 -2.67
C ASP A 62 -4.34 8.88 -1.23
N ARG A 63 -3.32 8.22 -0.68
CA ARG A 63 -3.29 7.79 0.72
C ARG A 63 -3.43 8.97 1.67
N ASP A 64 -2.69 10.04 1.44
CA ASP A 64 -2.73 11.23 2.29
C ASP A 64 -4.04 12.01 2.13
N LYS A 65 -4.63 12.05 0.93
CA LYS A 65 -5.97 12.61 0.73
C LYS A 65 -7.00 11.89 1.59
N ILE A 66 -6.99 10.55 1.60
CA ILE A 66 -7.89 9.73 2.43
C ILE A 66 -7.61 9.99 3.92
N ARG A 67 -6.34 9.92 4.34
CA ARG A 67 -5.92 10.09 5.73
C ARG A 67 -6.34 11.44 6.32
N TYR A 68 -6.12 12.52 5.58
CA TYR A 68 -6.43 13.87 6.03
C TYR A 68 -7.83 14.33 5.60
N ASN A 69 -8.59 13.48 4.90
CA ASN A 69 -9.88 13.81 4.32
C ASN A 69 -9.84 15.14 3.53
N SER A 70 -8.80 15.31 2.69
CA SER A 70 -8.48 16.58 2.04
C SER A 70 -8.50 16.49 0.52
N GLY A 71 -8.88 17.60 -0.11
CA GLY A 71 -8.90 17.78 -1.56
C GLY A 71 -10.23 17.42 -2.21
N THR A 72 -10.26 17.52 -3.53
CA THR A 72 -11.48 17.31 -4.31
C THR A 72 -11.86 15.83 -4.34
N ARG A 73 -13.14 15.57 -4.08
CA ARG A 73 -13.78 14.26 -4.27
C ARG A 73 -14.27 14.10 -5.71
N ARG A 74 -14.29 12.87 -6.19
CA ARG A 74 -14.85 12.50 -7.50
C ARG A 74 -15.90 11.41 -7.35
N ILE A 75 -16.90 11.41 -8.23
CA ILE A 75 -17.87 10.32 -8.32
C ILE A 75 -17.14 9.09 -8.87
N CYS A 76 -17.24 7.96 -8.17
CA CYS A 76 -16.72 6.70 -8.68
C CYS A 76 -17.70 6.11 -9.71
N GLU A 77 -17.19 5.73 -10.88
CA GLU A 77 -17.99 5.13 -11.96
C GLU A 77 -18.51 3.72 -11.62
N ASN A 78 -17.85 3.02 -10.69
CA ASN A 78 -18.22 1.65 -10.33
C ASN A 78 -19.26 1.58 -9.20
N CYS A 79 -19.13 2.44 -8.18
CA CYS A 79 -20.00 2.37 -6.99
C CYS A 79 -20.93 3.57 -6.82
N ASN A 80 -20.66 4.71 -7.47
CA ASN A 80 -21.34 6.02 -7.36
C ASN A 80 -20.98 6.96 -6.17
N PRO A 81 -20.53 6.51 -4.97
CA PRO A 81 -20.02 7.43 -3.95
C PRO A 81 -18.87 8.34 -4.39
N ASN A 82 -18.77 9.47 -3.69
CA ASN A 82 -17.73 10.47 -3.84
C ASN A 82 -16.44 10.05 -3.14
N CYS A 83 -15.49 9.50 -3.88
CA CYS A 83 -14.19 9.04 -3.41
C CYS A 83 -13.10 10.13 -3.48
N LEU A 84 -12.11 10.05 -2.60
CA LEU A 84 -10.98 10.97 -2.52
C LEU A 84 -9.82 10.52 -3.39
N ALA A 85 -9.52 9.22 -3.43
CA ALA A 85 -8.41 8.71 -4.24
C ALA A 85 -8.68 8.89 -5.74
N ILE A 86 -7.63 9.19 -6.50
CA ILE A 86 -7.68 9.37 -7.94
C ILE A 86 -7.40 8.03 -8.64
N SER A 87 -6.35 7.32 -8.21
CA SER A 87 -5.88 6.08 -8.83
C SER A 87 -6.75 4.86 -8.50
N PHE A 88 -7.49 4.89 -7.39
CA PHE A 88 -8.46 3.86 -6.99
C PHE A 88 -9.68 4.49 -6.32
N CYS A 89 -10.65 3.67 -5.90
CA CYS A 89 -11.78 4.11 -5.08
C CYS A 89 -11.73 3.39 -3.73
N GLU A 90 -11.58 4.14 -2.63
CA GLU A 90 -11.51 3.57 -1.29
C GLU A 90 -12.75 2.76 -0.92
N TYR A 91 -13.94 3.18 -1.38
CA TYR A 91 -15.20 2.47 -1.12
C TYR A 91 -15.32 1.16 -1.90
N CYS A 92 -14.88 1.12 -3.17
CA CYS A 92 -14.88 -0.15 -3.92
C CYS A 92 -13.99 -1.19 -3.25
N ILE A 93 -12.82 -0.77 -2.77
CA ILE A 93 -11.91 -1.69 -2.07
C ILE A 93 -12.51 -2.12 -0.74
N GLN A 94 -13.08 -1.21 0.04
CA GLN A 94 -13.77 -1.54 1.30
C GLN A 94 -14.86 -2.58 1.06
N ASN A 95 -15.74 -2.39 0.08
CA ASN A 95 -16.79 -3.34 -0.26
C ASN A 95 -16.20 -4.71 -0.65
N TYR A 96 -15.17 -4.74 -1.50
CA TYR A 96 -14.47 -5.97 -1.86
C TYR A 96 -13.90 -6.71 -0.63
N LEU A 97 -13.31 -5.97 0.32
CA LEU A 97 -12.77 -6.56 1.54
C LEU A 97 -13.88 -7.08 2.45
N GLU A 98 -14.96 -6.31 2.63
CA GLU A 98 -16.11 -6.68 3.45
C GLU A 98 -16.80 -7.95 2.95
N GLU A 99 -17.00 -8.08 1.64
CA GLU A 99 -17.52 -9.30 1.00
C GLU A 99 -16.65 -10.54 1.30
N ASN A 100 -15.34 -10.33 1.50
CA ASN A 100 -14.39 -11.39 1.81
C ASN A 100 -14.26 -11.71 3.32
N PHE A 101 -14.92 -10.99 4.21
CA PHE A 101 -14.81 -11.22 5.66
C PHE A 101 -15.30 -12.61 6.10
N LEU A 102 -16.20 -13.22 5.34
CA LEU A 102 -16.70 -14.57 5.59
C LEU A 102 -15.79 -15.67 5.02
N ASN A 103 -14.84 -15.31 4.14
CA ASN A 103 -13.96 -16.26 3.45
C ASN A 103 -12.72 -16.64 4.27
N TRP A 104 -12.49 -15.98 5.40
CA TRP A 104 -11.39 -16.29 6.30
C TRP A 104 -11.76 -16.04 7.76
N ALA A 105 -11.11 -16.79 8.65
CA ALA A 105 -11.10 -16.56 10.09
C ALA A 105 -9.74 -17.03 10.63
N SER A 106 -9.20 -16.32 11.61
CA SER A 106 -7.94 -16.70 12.26
C SER A 106 -8.12 -17.79 13.32
N GLY A 107 -9.36 -18.05 13.72
CA GLY A 107 -9.68 -18.83 14.92
C GLY A 107 -9.61 -18.00 16.21
N ASN A 108 -9.26 -16.72 16.13
CA ASN A 108 -9.31 -15.76 17.23
C ASN A 108 -10.18 -14.55 16.85
N ASN A 109 -11.35 -14.45 17.49
CA ASN A 109 -12.32 -13.41 17.18
C ASN A 109 -11.81 -11.98 17.42
N GLU A 110 -10.94 -11.76 18.41
CA GLU A 110 -10.38 -10.43 18.67
C GLU A 110 -9.41 -10.00 17.55
N ILE A 111 -8.60 -10.94 17.06
CA ILE A 111 -7.71 -10.71 15.90
C ILE A 111 -8.54 -10.47 14.64
N ASP A 112 -9.59 -11.26 14.41
CA ASP A 112 -10.47 -11.10 13.25
C ASP A 112 -11.14 -9.71 13.24
N ILE A 113 -11.67 -9.28 14.39
CA ILE A 113 -12.26 -7.94 14.55
C ILE A 113 -11.21 -6.85 14.29
N LEU A 114 -9.98 -7.00 14.83
CA LEU A 114 -8.91 -6.04 14.60
C LEU A 114 -8.56 -5.90 13.12
N ILE A 115 -8.34 -7.02 12.42
CA ILE A 115 -7.99 -7.04 10.99
C ILE A 115 -9.12 -6.42 10.16
N ARG A 116 -10.38 -6.82 10.39
CA ARG A 116 -11.55 -6.25 9.67
C ARG A 116 -11.66 -4.75 9.89
N ASN A 117 -11.46 -4.27 11.12
CA ASN A 117 -11.45 -2.84 11.43
C ASN A 117 -10.33 -2.07 10.69
N CYS A 118 -9.14 -2.68 10.56
CA CYS A 118 -8.06 -2.11 9.77
C CYS A 118 -8.41 -2.07 8.27
N GLN A 119 -9.04 -3.12 7.74
CA GLN A 119 -9.47 -3.20 6.34
C GLN A 119 -10.54 -2.15 5.99
N ILE A 120 -11.52 -1.91 6.88
CA ILE A 120 -12.52 -0.83 6.70
C ILE A 120 -11.87 0.55 6.66
N LYS A 121 -10.80 0.77 7.42
CA LYS A 121 -10.08 2.05 7.52
C LYS A 121 -8.86 2.15 6.58
N MET A 122 -8.76 1.26 5.61
CA MET A 122 -7.62 1.20 4.71
C MET A 122 -7.46 2.52 3.92
N GLN A 123 -6.22 2.86 3.58
CA GLN A 123 -5.88 4.10 2.89
C GLN A 123 -5.30 3.85 1.50
N GLY A 124 -5.20 2.59 1.08
CA GLY A 124 -4.65 2.21 -0.23
C GLY A 124 -4.33 0.71 -0.31
N PRO A 125 -4.34 0.12 -1.52
CA PRO A 125 -4.14 -1.31 -1.73
C PRO A 125 -2.90 -1.88 -1.01
N ASP A 126 -1.76 -1.21 -1.16
CA ASP A 126 -0.43 -1.61 -0.70
C ASP A 126 -0.19 -1.47 0.81
N VAL A 127 -1.13 -0.84 1.53
CA VAL A 127 -1.10 -0.70 2.99
C VAL A 127 -2.25 -1.43 3.67
N THR A 128 -2.96 -2.29 2.93
CA THR A 128 -4.08 -3.08 3.45
C THR A 128 -3.55 -4.17 4.39
N VAL A 129 -4.11 -4.24 5.60
CA VAL A 129 -3.82 -5.34 6.54
C VAL A 129 -4.57 -6.59 6.08
N GLU A 130 -3.88 -7.73 6.09
CA GLU A 130 -4.42 -9.01 5.61
C GLU A 130 -4.22 -10.13 6.63
N TRP A 131 -5.21 -11.02 6.73
CA TRP A 131 -5.02 -12.32 7.35
C TRP A 131 -4.34 -13.26 6.36
N ILE A 132 -3.21 -13.84 6.77
CA ILE A 132 -2.44 -14.78 5.95
C ILE A 132 -2.59 -16.18 6.57
N PRO A 133 -3.27 -17.13 5.90
CA PRO A 133 -3.39 -18.47 6.43
C PRO A 133 -2.03 -19.18 6.39
N TRP A 134 -1.80 -20.07 7.36
CA TRP A 134 -0.51 -20.75 7.52
C TRP A 134 -0.03 -21.49 6.27
N TYR A 135 -0.95 -22.08 5.50
CA TYR A 135 -0.61 -22.80 4.26
C TYR A 135 -0.11 -21.90 3.12
N ASN A 136 -0.29 -20.57 3.23
CA ASN A 136 0.27 -19.59 2.31
C ASN A 136 1.69 -19.14 2.70
N LEU A 137 2.25 -19.70 3.78
CA LEU A 137 3.60 -19.44 4.26
C LEU A 137 4.52 -20.65 3.98
N GLN A 138 5.74 -20.39 3.50
CA GLN A 138 6.77 -21.39 3.22
C GLN A 138 8.09 -21.03 3.88
N ASN A 139 9.02 -21.98 3.92
CA ASN A 139 10.38 -21.81 4.45
C ASN A 139 10.42 -21.16 5.84
N ILE A 140 9.42 -21.53 6.67
CA ILE A 140 9.21 -20.95 7.99
C ILE A 140 10.39 -21.34 8.87
N ARG A 141 11.13 -20.33 9.33
CA ARG A 141 12.28 -20.53 10.22
C ARG A 141 12.17 -19.64 11.44
N TYR A 142 12.56 -20.20 12.57
CA TYR A 142 12.74 -19.43 13.78
C TYR A 142 13.83 -18.36 13.57
N LEU A 143 13.58 -17.15 14.04
CA LEU A 143 14.54 -16.05 14.01
C LEU A 143 15.10 -15.79 15.42
N THR A 144 14.24 -15.51 16.38
CA THR A 144 14.63 -15.17 17.76
C THR A 144 13.42 -15.18 18.69
N GLN A 145 13.65 -15.04 19.98
CA GLN A 145 12.61 -14.85 20.99
C GLN A 145 12.65 -13.39 21.46
N GLY A 146 11.51 -12.71 21.36
CA GLY A 146 11.29 -11.39 21.96
C GLY A 146 10.73 -11.49 23.37
N GLY A 147 10.50 -10.33 24.00
CA GLY A 147 9.98 -10.28 25.39
C GLY A 147 8.59 -10.88 25.60
N PHE A 148 7.80 -11.07 24.53
CA PHE A 148 6.41 -11.53 24.60
C PHE A 148 6.08 -12.69 23.67
N SER A 149 6.99 -13.08 22.77
CA SER A 149 6.70 -14.02 21.70
C SER A 149 7.98 -14.56 21.05
N GLU A 150 7.86 -15.71 20.41
CA GLU A 150 8.82 -16.15 19.40
C GLU A 150 8.60 -15.38 18.09
N ILE A 151 9.68 -15.18 17.35
CA ILE A 151 9.68 -14.47 16.07
C ILE A 151 10.15 -15.46 15.01
N TYR A 152 9.34 -15.59 13.97
CA TYR A 152 9.62 -16.43 12.81
C TYR A 152 9.74 -15.54 11.59
N ILE A 153 10.51 -15.99 10.61
CA ILE A 153 10.40 -15.46 9.26
C ILE A 153 9.90 -16.56 8.32
N ALA A 154 9.17 -16.14 7.31
CA ALA A 154 8.57 -17.01 6.31
C ALA A 154 8.45 -16.31 4.97
N ASP A 155 8.36 -17.11 3.92
CA ASP A 155 8.03 -16.65 2.57
C ASP A 155 6.52 -16.67 2.39
N TRP A 156 5.95 -15.58 1.89
CA TRP A 156 4.53 -15.50 1.57
C TRP A 156 4.28 -15.77 0.09
N ILE A 157 3.70 -16.94 -0.23
CA ILE A 157 3.48 -17.41 -1.61
C ILE A 157 2.63 -16.43 -2.43
N GLY A 158 1.63 -15.81 -1.81
CA GLY A 158 0.69 -14.92 -2.49
C GLY A 158 1.17 -13.48 -2.62
N GLY A 159 2.13 -13.05 -1.79
CA GLY A 159 2.56 -11.66 -1.69
C GLY A 159 1.45 -10.68 -1.25
N PRO A 160 1.82 -9.44 -0.90
CA PRO A 160 0.86 -8.40 -0.54
C PRO A 160 0.05 -7.92 -1.73
N TYR A 161 -1.11 -7.36 -1.44
CA TYR A 161 -1.80 -6.48 -2.39
C TYR A 161 -0.91 -5.29 -2.76
N ILE A 162 -0.98 -4.87 -4.03
CA ILE A 162 -0.24 -3.71 -4.53
C ILE A 162 -1.16 -2.70 -5.20
N GLU A 163 -2.22 -3.15 -5.87
CA GLU A 163 -3.04 -2.31 -6.75
C GLU A 163 -4.51 -2.72 -6.72
N TRP A 164 -5.37 -1.79 -7.15
CA TRP A 164 -6.78 -2.06 -7.36
C TRP A 164 -7.08 -2.08 -8.86
N ASN A 165 -7.56 -3.21 -9.36
CA ASN A 165 -8.04 -3.30 -10.73
C ASN A 165 -9.50 -2.88 -10.79
N SER A 166 -9.76 -1.66 -11.25
CA SER A 166 -11.11 -1.11 -11.34
C SER A 166 -12.02 -1.86 -12.32
N LYS A 167 -11.47 -2.52 -13.34
CA LYS A 167 -12.24 -3.29 -14.33
C LYS A 167 -12.69 -4.64 -13.78
N LYS A 168 -11.78 -5.35 -13.10
CA LYS A 168 -12.07 -6.63 -12.45
C LYS A 168 -12.77 -6.47 -11.11
N GLN A 169 -12.71 -5.26 -10.53
CA GLN A 169 -13.12 -4.95 -9.16
C GLN A 169 -12.45 -5.85 -8.13
N GLN A 170 -11.13 -6.01 -8.25
CA GLN A 170 -10.33 -6.90 -7.41
C GLN A 170 -8.98 -6.25 -7.07
N LEU A 171 -8.47 -6.57 -5.87
CA LEU A 171 -7.10 -6.23 -5.51
C LEU A 171 -6.12 -7.17 -6.22
N GLU A 172 -5.10 -6.58 -6.84
CA GLU A 172 -4.02 -7.30 -7.50
C GLU A 172 -2.83 -7.45 -6.55
N ARG A 173 -2.21 -8.62 -6.61
CA ARG A 173 -1.04 -8.98 -5.79
C ARG A 173 0.22 -8.91 -6.62
N ILE A 174 1.33 -8.76 -5.93
CA ILE A 174 2.64 -8.87 -6.57
C ILE A 174 2.95 -10.34 -6.88
N GLU A 175 3.10 -10.68 -8.16
CA GLU A 175 3.59 -12.00 -8.59
C GLU A 175 5.12 -12.04 -8.46
N VAL A 176 5.65 -12.08 -7.24
CA VAL A 176 7.09 -12.31 -7.04
C VAL A 176 7.37 -13.79 -6.84
N TYR A 177 8.07 -14.40 -7.79
CA TYR A 177 8.75 -15.68 -7.57
C TYR A 177 9.98 -15.42 -6.68
N GLY A 178 9.79 -15.36 -5.37
CA GLY A 178 10.89 -15.22 -4.40
C GLY A 178 10.60 -14.31 -3.20
N VAL A 179 10.74 -14.90 -2.01
CA VAL A 179 10.94 -14.35 -0.66
C VAL A 179 10.70 -12.84 -0.48
N GLN A 180 9.55 -12.47 0.07
CA GLN A 180 9.45 -11.28 0.90
C GLN A 180 9.72 -11.69 2.35
N ASN A 181 10.74 -11.11 2.97
CA ASN A 181 11.03 -11.33 4.39
C ASN A 181 9.87 -10.81 5.24
N PHE A 182 8.90 -11.67 5.57
CA PHE A 182 7.84 -11.33 6.50
C PHE A 182 8.29 -11.67 7.92
N VAL A 183 8.27 -10.69 8.82
CA VAL A 183 8.49 -10.90 10.25
C VAL A 183 7.13 -11.18 10.87
N VAL A 184 6.81 -12.45 11.12
CA VAL A 184 5.61 -12.81 11.89
C VAL A 184 5.91 -12.60 13.36
N LYS A 185 5.16 -11.71 14.03
CA LYS A 185 5.10 -11.65 15.49
C LYS A 185 3.88 -12.44 15.95
N VAL A 186 4.07 -13.69 16.39
CA VAL A 186 2.99 -14.49 16.98
C VAL A 186 2.99 -14.28 18.49
N ALA A 187 2.14 -13.38 18.99
CA ALA A 187 1.86 -13.34 20.43
C ALA A 187 0.52 -14.04 20.69
N LEU A 188 0.58 -15.29 21.11
CA LEU A 188 -0.52 -15.94 21.82
C LEU A 188 0.03 -16.37 23.17
N LYS A 189 -0.19 -15.54 24.20
CA LYS A 189 -0.18 -16.01 25.58
C LYS A 189 -1.63 -16.31 25.95
N ASN A 190 -1.87 -17.57 26.33
CA ASN A 190 -3.06 -17.96 27.08
C ASN A 190 -3.12 -17.20 28.40
#